data_AF-A0A537PFT0-F1
#
_entry.id   AF-A0A537PFT0-F1
#
_cell.length_a   1.000
_cell.length_b   1.000
_cell.length_c   1.000
_cell.angle_alpha   90.00
_cell.angle_beta   90.00
_cell.angle_gamma   90.00
#
_symmetry.space_group_name_H-M   'P 1'
#
loop_
_entity.id
_entity.type
_entity.pdbx_description
1 polymer ?
#
loop_
_entity_poly.entity_id
_entity_poly.type
_entity_poly.pdbx_seq_one_letter_code
_entity_poly.pdbx_strand_id
1 'polypeptide(L)'
;QDYFVRQRCTPVVREIAFAGGAEARPQPEFLGALGDENLRAVVICPSNPFISIDPILAMPAVREALRACAAPVVAVSPIIGGKAVKGPTAKMMAELGLPVDAAAVARHYGDILNLYVAD
;
A
#
# COMPACT_ATOMS: atom_id res chain seq x y z
N GLN A 1 12.13 -15.14 2.83
CA GLN A 1 10.99 -14.97 1.89
C GLN A 1 10.42 -16.34 1.55
N ASP A 2 9.63 -16.92 2.45
CA ASP A 2 9.15 -18.30 2.30
C ASP A 2 8.04 -18.42 1.24
N TYR A 3 6.99 -17.62 1.39
CA TYR A 3 5.87 -17.54 0.45
C TYR A 3 6.32 -17.13 -0.97
N PHE A 4 7.06 -16.02 -1.09
CA PHE A 4 7.41 -15.44 -2.38
C PHE A 4 8.50 -16.22 -3.13
N VAL A 5 9.60 -16.58 -2.45
CA VAL A 5 10.77 -17.19 -3.10
C VAL A 5 10.72 -18.71 -3.05
N ARG A 6 10.62 -19.32 -1.86
CA ARG A 6 10.65 -20.79 -1.73
C ARG A 6 9.39 -21.43 -2.32
N GLN A 7 8.23 -20.90 -1.97
CA GLN A 7 6.93 -21.45 -2.38
C GLN A 7 6.40 -20.83 -3.67
N ARG A 8 7.11 -19.84 -4.24
CA ARG A 8 6.80 -19.19 -5.53
C ARG A 8 5.38 -18.64 -5.62
N CYS A 9 4.86 -18.13 -4.50
CA CYS A 9 3.47 -17.67 -4.36
C CYS A 9 2.41 -18.75 -4.65
N THR A 10 2.75 -20.04 -4.63
CA THR A 10 1.80 -21.14 -4.92
C THR A 10 0.68 -21.26 -3.88
N PRO A 11 0.93 -21.14 -2.56
CA PRO A 11 -0.14 -21.25 -1.58
C PRO A 11 -1.20 -20.16 -1.72
N VAL A 12 -2.43 -20.48 -1.33
CA VAL A 12 -3.54 -19.53 -1.32
C VAL A 12 -3.41 -18.60 -0.11
N VAL A 13 -3.40 -17.29 -0.37
CA VAL A 13 -3.37 -16.28 0.69
C VAL A 13 -4.77 -16.15 1.30
N ARG A 14 -4.88 -16.42 2.61
CA ARG A 14 -6.13 -16.24 3.37
C ARG A 14 -6.14 -14.96 4.20
N GLU A 15 -4.97 -14.55 4.66
CA GLU A 15 -4.78 -13.40 5.54
C GLU A 15 -3.33 -12.92 5.39
N ILE A 16 -3.11 -11.62 5.62
CA ILE A 16 -1.78 -11.02 5.74
C ILE A 16 -1.75 -10.26 7.07
N ALA A 17 -0.77 -10.57 7.90
CA ALA A 17 -0.54 -9.93 9.18
C ALA A 17 0.90 -9.43 9.28
N PHE A 18 1.08 -8.25 9.88
CA PHE A 18 2.39 -7.62 10.09
C PHE A 18 2.77 -7.72 11.57
N ALA A 19 3.46 -8.81 11.94
CA ALA A 19 3.94 -9.00 13.30
C ALA A 19 4.86 -7.84 13.71
N GLY A 20 4.53 -7.15 14.81
CA GLY A 20 5.27 -5.98 15.28
C GLY A 20 4.90 -4.67 14.57
N GLY A 21 3.96 -4.68 13.61
CA GLY A 21 3.62 -3.49 12.82
C GLY A 21 3.03 -2.36 13.65
N ALA A 22 2.18 -2.69 14.63
CA ALA A 22 1.56 -1.71 15.52
C ALA A 22 2.56 -1.12 16.53
N GLU A 23 3.59 -1.89 16.91
CA GLU A 23 4.61 -1.51 17.86
C GLU A 23 5.82 -0.83 17.21
N ALA A 24 6.02 -1.03 15.90
CA ALA A 24 7.10 -0.45 15.15
C ALA A 24 6.99 1.08 15.08
N ARG A 25 8.15 1.74 15.14
CA ARG A 25 8.26 3.19 15.06
C ARG A 25 8.85 3.59 13.72
N PRO A 26 8.19 4.45 12.93
CA PRO A 26 8.80 5.02 11.75
C PRO A 26 10.00 5.88 12.13
N GLN A 27 10.95 6.03 11.20
CA GLN A 27 12.11 6.90 11.39
C GLN A 27 11.65 8.36 11.59
N PRO A 28 12.22 9.11 12.55
CA PRO A 28 11.84 10.50 12.78
C PRO A 28 11.95 11.39 11.54
N GLU A 29 12.97 11.18 10.71
CA GLU A 29 13.19 11.93 9.47
C GLU A 29 12.09 11.66 8.44
N PHE A 30 11.54 10.44 8.42
CA PHE A 30 10.43 10.11 7.53
C PHE A 30 9.15 10.85 7.97
N LEU A 31 8.85 10.87 9.27
CA LEU A 31 7.72 11.66 9.79
C LEU A 31 7.95 13.16 9.60
N GLY A 32 9.17 13.64 9.81
CA GLY A 32 9.56 15.03 9.57
C GLY A 32 9.33 15.44 8.12
N ALA A 33 9.69 14.59 7.15
CA ALA A 33 9.43 14.84 5.74
C ALA A 33 7.94 14.94 5.40
N LEU A 34 7.08 14.12 6.04
CA LEU A 34 5.62 14.19 5.85
C LEU A 34 4.99 15.46 6.43
N GLY A 35 5.64 16.09 7.42
CA GLY A 35 5.22 17.34 8.04
C GLY A 35 5.87 18.60 7.47
N ASP A 36 6.75 18.49 6.47
CA ASP A 36 7.44 19.63 5.86
C ASP A 36 6.47 20.44 4.99
N GLU A 37 6.35 21.74 5.25
CA GLU A 37 5.50 22.66 4.48
C GLU A 37 5.93 22.78 3.00
N ASN A 38 7.19 22.46 2.69
CA ASN A 38 7.72 22.45 1.33
C ASN A 38 7.43 21.14 0.59
N LEU A 39 6.91 20.11 1.27
CA LEU A 39 6.54 18.86 0.63
C LEU A 39 5.45 19.12 -0.42
N ARG A 40 5.73 18.77 -1.67
CA ARG A 40 4.84 19.07 -2.79
C ARG A 40 3.76 18.01 -3.01
N ALA A 41 4.07 16.76 -2.72
CA ALA A 41 3.16 15.63 -2.81
C ALA A 41 3.79 14.40 -2.13
N VAL A 42 2.94 13.49 -1.66
CA VAL A 42 3.33 12.11 -1.37
C VAL A 42 2.86 11.23 -2.52
N VAL A 43 3.75 10.41 -3.08
CA VAL A 43 3.41 9.49 -4.17
C VAL A 43 3.52 8.04 -3.70
N ILE A 44 2.38 7.36 -3.60
CA ILE A 44 2.31 5.91 -3.46
C ILE A 44 2.45 5.31 -4.86
N CYS A 45 3.65 4.83 -5.15
CA CYS A 45 3.99 4.17 -6.41
C CYS A 45 3.13 2.92 -6.68
N PRO A 46 2.99 2.47 -7.94
CA PRO A 46 2.17 1.31 -8.34
C PRO A 46 2.83 -0.03 -7.96
N SER A 47 3.06 -0.21 -6.65
CA SER A 47 3.61 -1.41 -6.02
C SER A 47 2.50 -2.34 -5.53
N ASN A 48 2.85 -3.51 -5.03
CA ASN A 48 1.87 -4.40 -4.41
C ASN A 48 1.33 -3.76 -3.10
N PRO A 49 0.02 -3.53 -2.98
CA PRO A 49 -0.56 -2.90 -1.81
C PRO A 49 -0.27 -3.71 -0.54
N PHE A 50 -0.43 -5.03 -0.58
CA PHE A 50 -0.39 -5.88 0.61
C PHE A 50 1.00 -6.21 1.14
N ILE A 51 2.02 -6.31 0.27
CA ILE A 51 3.36 -6.75 0.70
C ILE A 51 4.45 -5.70 0.49
N SER A 52 4.10 -4.53 -0.07
CA SER A 52 5.05 -3.43 -0.25
C SER A 52 4.59 -2.16 0.45
N ILE A 53 3.32 -1.79 0.35
CA ILE A 53 2.81 -0.54 0.92
C ILE A 53 2.23 -0.76 2.33
N ASP A 54 1.41 -1.80 2.52
CA ASP A 54 0.79 -2.11 3.80
C ASP A 54 1.77 -2.37 4.94
N PRO A 55 2.97 -2.97 4.76
CA PRO A 55 3.98 -3.02 5.83
C PRO A 55 4.37 -1.64 6.37
N ILE A 56 4.38 -0.61 5.51
CA ILE A 56 4.64 0.77 5.91
C ILE A 56 3.42 1.35 6.62
N LEU A 57 2.23 1.11 6.07
CA LEU A 57 0.95 1.58 6.63
C LEU A 57 0.48 0.80 7.87
N ALA A 58 1.15 -0.30 8.22
CA ALA A 58 0.88 -1.09 9.42
C ALA A 58 1.32 -0.33 10.69
N MET A 59 2.26 0.62 10.55
CA MET A 59 2.65 1.55 11.61
C MET A 59 1.58 2.65 11.75
N PRO A 60 0.84 2.74 12.88
CA PRO A 60 -0.27 3.68 13.03
C PRO A 60 0.14 5.14 12.80
N ALA A 61 1.31 5.54 13.33
CA ALA A 61 1.86 6.88 13.18
C ALA A 61 2.07 7.30 11.71
N VAL A 62 2.31 6.34 10.80
CA VAL A 62 2.46 6.66 9.37
C VAL A 62 1.10 6.97 8.74
N ARG A 63 0.06 6.19 9.04
CA ARG A 63 -1.30 6.49 8.56
C ARG A 63 -1.81 7.84 9.08
N GLU A 64 -1.55 8.12 10.36
CA GLU A 64 -1.90 9.40 10.98
C GLU A 64 -1.18 10.57 10.31
N ALA A 65 0.13 10.45 10.09
CA ALA A 65 0.92 11.47 9.40
C ALA A 65 0.46 11.71 7.96
N LEU A 66 0.11 10.64 7.22
CA LEU A 66 -0.42 10.77 5.85
C LEU A 66 -1.78 11.48 5.83
N ARG A 67 -2.68 11.18 6.77
CA ARG A 67 -3.98 11.87 6.89
C ARG A 67 -3.85 13.34 7.27
N ALA A 68 -2.85 13.67 8.09
CA ALA A 68 -2.57 15.03 8.52
C ALA A 68 -1.67 15.82 7.55
N CYS A 69 -1.14 15.17 6.52
CA CYS A 69 -0.22 15.79 5.56
C CYS A 69 -0.93 16.91 4.79
N ALA A 70 -0.33 18.11 4.77
CA ALA A 70 -0.86 19.22 3.99
C ALA A 70 -0.64 19.03 2.48
N ALA A 71 0.41 18.28 2.11
CA ALA A 71 0.68 17.93 0.73
C ALA A 71 -0.29 16.84 0.24
N PRO A 72 -0.72 16.88 -1.04
CA PRO A 72 -1.60 15.85 -1.56
C PRO A 72 -0.93 14.48 -1.57
N VAL A 73 -1.61 13.48 -1.02
CA VAL A 73 -1.27 12.07 -1.13
C VAL A 73 -1.92 11.50 -2.38
N VAL A 74 -1.08 11.10 -3.32
CA VAL A 74 -1.47 10.56 -4.63
C VAL A 74 -1.05 9.11 -4.71
N ALA A 75 -1.94 8.23 -5.17
CA ALA A 75 -1.58 6.85 -5.49
C ALA A 75 -1.78 6.55 -6.98
N VAL A 76 -0.89 5.73 -7.52
CA VAL A 76 -0.98 5.21 -8.91
C VAL A 76 -1.36 3.74 -8.84
N SER A 77 -2.35 3.34 -9.64
CA SER A 77 -2.83 1.96 -9.63
C SER A 77 -1.75 0.96 -10.06
N PRO A 78 -1.57 -0.16 -9.33
CA PRO A 78 -0.78 -1.29 -9.79
C PRO A 78 -1.58 -2.23 -10.71
N ILE A 79 -2.84 -1.92 -11.03
CA ILE A 79 -3.72 -2.71 -11.89
C ILE A 79 -3.96 -1.95 -13.21
N ILE A 80 -3.79 -2.65 -14.34
CA ILE A 80 -4.04 -2.15 -15.70
C ILE A 80 -4.94 -3.19 -16.40
N GLY A 81 -6.12 -2.79 -16.85
CA GLY A 81 -7.07 -3.67 -17.54
C GLY A 81 -7.39 -4.97 -16.78
N GLY A 82 -7.50 -4.91 -15.45
CA GLY A 82 -7.76 -6.06 -14.58
C GLY A 82 -6.56 -6.98 -14.34
N LYS A 83 -5.34 -6.57 -14.72
CA LYS A 83 -4.10 -7.32 -14.50
C LYS A 83 -3.13 -6.52 -13.66
N ALA A 84 -2.41 -7.19 -12.76
CA ALA A 84 -1.33 -6.55 -12.01
C ALA A 84 -0.13 -6.28 -12.91
N VAL A 85 0.48 -5.10 -12.77
CA VAL A 85 1.70 -4.70 -13.51
C VAL A 85 2.86 -5.65 -13.21
N LYS A 86 3.06 -5.98 -11.92
CA LYS A 86 4.10 -6.90 -11.45
C LYS A 86 3.66 -7.69 -10.23
N GLY A 87 4.24 -8.88 -10.08
CA GLY A 87 4.15 -9.69 -8.87
C GLY A 87 2.75 -10.27 -8.60
N PRO A 88 2.51 -10.76 -7.39
CA PRO A 88 1.33 -11.55 -7.05
C PRO A 88 0.10 -10.70 -6.71
N THR A 89 0.07 -9.39 -7.01
CA THR A 89 -1.01 -8.49 -6.57
C THR A 89 -2.39 -8.99 -6.99
N ALA A 90 -2.60 -9.27 -8.28
CA ALA A 90 -3.89 -9.75 -8.79
C ALA A 90 -4.31 -11.09 -8.15
N LYS A 91 -3.36 -12.01 -7.96
CA LYS A 91 -3.58 -13.28 -7.27
C LYS A 91 -4.03 -13.05 -5.82
N MET A 92 -3.29 -12.22 -5.08
CA MET A 92 -3.61 -11.91 -3.69
C MET A 92 -4.98 -11.25 -3.55
N MET A 93 -5.32 -10.30 -4.44
CA MET A 93 -6.64 -9.68 -4.46
C MET A 93 -7.72 -10.75 -4.63
N ALA A 94 -7.60 -11.61 -5.65
CA ALA A 94 -8.58 -12.67 -5.89
C ALA A 94 -8.72 -13.65 -4.72
N GLU A 95 -7.60 -14.07 -4.12
CA GLU A 95 -7.58 -15.03 -3.02
C GLU A 95 -8.10 -14.44 -1.70
N LEU A 96 -7.93 -13.14 -1.50
CA LEU A 96 -8.53 -12.39 -0.40
C LEU A 96 -10.00 -12.00 -0.66
N GLY A 97 -10.58 -12.45 -1.78
CA GLY A 97 -11.98 -12.16 -2.14
C GLY A 97 -12.24 -10.72 -2.60
N LEU A 98 -11.20 -10.01 -3.03
CA LEU A 98 -11.29 -8.64 -3.53
C LEU A 98 -11.43 -8.62 -5.06
N PRO A 99 -12.20 -7.67 -5.62
CA PRO A 99 -12.20 -7.42 -7.06
C PRO A 99 -10.80 -7.08 -7.57
N VAL A 100 -10.36 -7.67 -8.69
CA VAL A 100 -9.05 -7.38 -9.30
C VAL A 100 -9.17 -6.16 -10.22
N ASP A 101 -9.43 -4.99 -9.61
CA ASP A 101 -9.56 -3.73 -10.32
C ASP A 101 -8.89 -2.56 -9.56
N ALA A 102 -8.65 -1.46 -10.27
CA ALA A 102 -8.04 -0.27 -9.72
C ALA A 102 -8.90 0.35 -8.59
N ALA A 103 -10.23 0.24 -8.70
CA ALA A 103 -11.15 0.79 -7.70
C ALA A 103 -11.05 0.07 -6.35
N ALA A 104 -10.79 -1.24 -6.34
CA ALA A 104 -10.56 -2.02 -5.13
C ALA A 104 -9.27 -1.58 -4.42
N VAL A 105 -8.21 -1.29 -5.17
CA VAL A 105 -6.97 -0.74 -4.61
C VAL A 105 -7.18 0.67 -4.05
N ALA A 106 -7.94 1.53 -4.75
CA ALA A 106 -8.30 2.85 -4.24
C ALA A 106 -9.07 2.77 -2.91
N ARG A 107 -10.07 1.88 -2.83
CA ARG A 107 -10.83 1.63 -1.59
C ARG A 107 -9.95 1.09 -0.46
N HIS A 108 -8.95 0.28 -0.79
CA HIS A 108 -8.00 -0.28 0.19
C HIS A 108 -7.15 0.81 0.87
N TYR A 109 -6.69 1.81 0.11
CA TYR A 109 -5.99 2.95 0.69
C TYR A 109 -6.94 3.91 1.42
N GLY A 110 -8.16 4.09 0.88
CA GLY A 110 -9.24 4.78 1.57
C GLY A 110 -8.92 6.25 1.83
N ASP A 111 -9.10 6.68 3.08
CA ASP A 111 -9.08 8.08 3.50
C ASP A 111 -7.69 8.72 3.55
N ILE A 112 -6.63 7.96 3.27
CA ILE A 112 -5.28 8.52 3.13
C ILE A 112 -5.06 9.16 1.76
N LEU A 113 -5.93 8.93 0.77
CA LEU A 113 -5.75 9.43 -0.59
C LEU A 113 -6.50 10.74 -0.83
N ASN A 114 -5.83 11.68 -1.51
CA ASN A 114 -6.48 12.86 -2.09
C ASN A 114 -6.72 12.68 -3.60
N LEU A 115 -5.87 11.92 -4.28
CA LEU A 115 -5.97 11.65 -5.72
C LEU A 115 -5.57 10.19 -6.02
N TYR A 116 -6.27 9.59 -6.97
CA TYR A 116 -5.97 8.24 -7.46
C TYR A 116 -5.86 8.25 -8.98
N VAL A 117 -4.76 7.73 -9.51
CA VAL A 117 -4.50 7.62 -10.95
C VAL A 117 -4.68 6.17 -11.37
N ALA A 118 -5.59 5.92 -12.31
CA ALA A 118 -5.90 4.61 -12.89
C ALA A 118 -5.89 4.69 -14.42
N ASP A 119 -5.79 3.53 -15.09
CA ASP A 119 -5.86 3.41 -16.56
C ASP A 119 -7.30 3.42 -17.11
#